data_AF-A0AAN8YZF5-F1
#
_entry.id   AF-A0AAN8YZF5-F1
#
_cell.length_a   1.000
_cell.length_b   1.000
_cell.length_c   1.000
_cell.angle_alpha   90.00
_cell.angle_beta   90.00
_cell.angle_gamma   90.00
#
_symmetry.space_group_name_H-M   'P 1'
#
loop_
_entity.id
_entity.type
_entity.pdbx_description
1 polymer ?
#
loop_
_entity_poly.entity_id
_entity_poly.type
_entity_poly.pdbx_seq_one_letter_code
_entity_poly.pdbx_strand_id
1 'polypeptide(L)'
;MFTLLTGQDLLCSIRRMCSSIAFVLFFGASDSNSKDQVMQITVAYNHFGKGLVQRMPRWRWGFFHVVNNDDIPWLVYAIGGSQHPTITSQGNRFTAADNTEAKEVTKRDHAPEREWNGSTWRSEGDLLRNGAFFTESEVQAIIWQRKIR
;
A
#
# COMPACT_ATOMS: atom_id res chain seq x y z
N MET A 1 -8.35 19.03 0.71
CA MET A 1 -8.41 19.01 2.18
C MET A 1 -8.31 17.56 2.63
N PHE A 2 -7.11 17.16 3.05
CA PHE A 2 -6.86 15.92 3.76
C PHE A 2 -7.32 16.17 5.19
N THR A 3 -8.29 15.39 5.68
CA THR A 3 -8.67 15.46 7.09
C THR A 3 -7.65 14.65 7.87
N LEU A 4 -6.71 15.33 8.52
CA LEU A 4 -5.89 14.76 9.58
C LEU A 4 -6.75 14.71 10.84
N LEU A 5 -7.23 13.52 11.20
CA LEU A 5 -7.59 13.23 12.58
C LEU A 5 -6.44 12.47 13.20
N THR A 6 -5.70 13.17 14.05
CA THR A 6 -4.84 12.55 15.05
C THR A 6 -5.75 11.72 15.98
N GLY A 7 -5.69 10.39 15.88
CA GLY A 7 -6.41 9.50 16.79
C GLY A 7 -7.25 8.43 16.09
N GLN A 8 -6.59 7.30 15.83
CA GLN A 8 -7.12 5.92 15.76
C GLN A 8 -7.80 5.35 14.52
N ASP A 9 -8.42 6.09 13.60
CA ASP A 9 -8.85 5.50 12.31
C ASP A 9 -8.93 6.59 11.24
N LEU A 10 -8.13 6.47 10.16
CA LEU A 10 -8.18 7.39 9.04
C LEU A 10 -8.84 6.71 7.84
N LEU A 11 -10.05 7.13 7.49
CA LEU A 11 -10.66 6.82 6.20
C LEU A 11 -10.26 7.91 5.20
N CYS A 12 -9.36 7.58 4.26
CA CYS A 12 -9.04 8.45 3.13
C CYS A 12 -9.84 7.99 1.90
N SER A 13 -11.10 8.42 1.79
CA SER A 13 -11.93 8.14 0.61
C SER A 13 -13.16 9.02 0.54
N ILE A 14 -13.29 9.83 -0.54
CA ILE A 14 -14.51 10.09 -1.36
C ILE A 14 -14.04 10.73 -2.69
N ARG A 15 -14.10 9.99 -3.81
CA ARG A 15 -13.97 10.43 -5.23
C ARG A 15 -13.06 11.64 -5.49
N ARG A 16 -11.76 11.52 -5.23
CA ARG A 16 -10.79 12.53 -5.68
C ARG A 16 -9.96 11.99 -6.83
N MET A 17 -9.99 12.70 -7.94
CA MET A 17 -9.00 12.57 -9.01
C MET A 17 -7.72 13.23 -8.50
N CYS A 18 -6.70 12.44 -8.19
CA CYS A 18 -5.38 12.98 -7.89
C CYS A 18 -4.62 13.09 -9.22
N SER A 19 -4.52 14.32 -9.75
CA SER A 19 -3.77 14.60 -10.97
C SER A 19 -2.79 15.74 -10.71
N SER A 20 -1.50 15.44 -10.93
CA SER A 20 -0.33 16.32 -10.84
C SER A 20 0.33 16.46 -9.45
N ILE A 21 1.62 16.10 -9.40
CA ILE A 21 2.63 16.27 -8.33
C ILE A 21 2.78 15.10 -7.32
N ALA A 22 3.66 14.18 -7.73
CA ALA A 22 4.72 13.39 -7.05
C ALA A 22 4.60 12.83 -5.61
N PHE A 23 3.68 13.26 -4.74
CA PHE A 23 3.65 12.78 -3.35
C PHE A 23 2.21 12.68 -2.85
N VAL A 24 1.46 11.69 -3.36
CA VAL A 24 0.01 11.67 -3.21
C VAL A 24 -0.41 11.32 -1.78
N LEU A 25 0.19 10.28 -1.18
CA LEU A 25 -0.16 9.84 0.17
C LEU A 25 1.07 9.24 0.87
N PHE A 26 1.45 9.83 1.99
CA PHE A 26 2.58 9.41 2.79
C PHE A 26 2.22 9.36 4.27
N PHE A 27 2.33 8.17 4.87
CA PHE A 27 1.95 7.91 6.26
C PHE A 27 3.12 7.32 7.03
N GLY A 28 3.34 7.81 8.25
CA GLY A 28 4.50 7.48 9.08
C GLY A 28 5.74 8.29 8.67
N ALA A 29 5.87 9.50 9.22
CA ALA A 29 6.89 10.47 8.82
C ALA A 29 8.33 10.04 9.16
N SER A 30 8.52 9.35 10.30
CA SER A 30 9.83 8.96 10.82
C SER A 30 9.97 7.44 10.91
N ASP A 31 11.15 6.94 10.51
CA ASP A 31 11.53 5.54 10.72
C ASP A 31 11.71 5.20 12.21
N SER A 32 11.96 6.18 13.09
CA SER A 32 12.18 5.95 14.53
C SER A 32 10.91 6.03 15.40
N ASN A 33 9.76 6.40 14.82
CA ASN A 33 8.53 6.63 15.59
C ASN A 33 7.64 5.38 15.64
N SER A 34 8.02 4.40 16.46
CA SER A 34 7.26 3.14 16.60
C SER A 34 5.83 3.29 17.11
N LYS A 35 5.46 4.46 17.65
CA LYS A 35 4.07 4.76 18.03
C LYS A 35 3.10 4.71 16.85
N ASP A 36 3.60 4.87 15.63
CA ASP A 36 2.80 4.79 14.41
C ASP A 36 2.34 3.35 14.11
N GLN A 37 2.78 2.34 14.86
CA GLN A 37 2.30 0.95 14.74
C GLN A 37 0.80 0.76 14.99
N VAL A 38 0.17 1.67 15.74
CA VAL A 38 -1.28 1.62 15.98
C VAL A 38 -2.10 2.26 14.87
N MET A 39 -1.43 2.83 13.86
CA MET A 39 -2.09 3.52 12.75
C MET A 39 -2.89 2.52 11.91
N GLN A 40 -4.15 2.85 11.65
CA GLN A 40 -5.02 2.10 10.75
C GLN A 40 -5.59 3.05 9.69
N ILE A 41 -5.35 2.75 8.42
CA ILE A 41 -5.81 3.59 7.31
C ILE A 41 -6.48 2.75 6.24
N THR A 42 -7.66 3.18 5.82
CA THR A 42 -8.33 2.64 4.65
C THR A 42 -8.29 3.67 3.51
N VAL A 43 -7.76 3.26 2.36
CA VAL A 43 -7.72 4.02 1.11
C VAL A 43 -8.68 3.35 0.15
N ALA A 44 -9.81 4.00 -0.14
CA ALA A 44 -10.87 3.40 -0.92
C ALA A 44 -11.35 4.28 -2.07
N TYR A 45 -11.80 3.68 -3.18
CA TYR A 45 -12.53 4.38 -4.26
C TYR A 45 -11.83 5.64 -4.80
N ASN A 46 -10.49 5.64 -4.81
CA ASN A 46 -9.70 6.71 -5.40
C ASN A 46 -9.41 6.42 -6.87
N HIS A 47 -9.20 7.49 -7.64
CA HIS A 47 -8.69 7.40 -8.99
C HIS A 47 -7.35 8.10 -9.05
N PHE A 48 -6.28 7.32 -9.18
CA PHE A 48 -4.92 7.81 -9.29
C PHE A 48 -4.62 8.07 -10.76
N GLY A 49 -4.47 9.34 -11.12
CA GLY A 49 -4.41 9.81 -12.51
C GLY A 49 -3.05 9.62 -13.19
N LYS A 50 -2.99 10.02 -14.47
CA LYS A 50 -1.74 10.01 -15.26
C LYS A 50 -0.68 10.92 -14.66
N GLY A 51 0.59 10.54 -14.84
CA GLY A 51 1.75 11.34 -14.44
C GLY A 51 2.16 11.17 -12.97
N LEU A 52 1.63 10.16 -12.29
CA LEU A 52 2.06 9.79 -10.94
C LEU A 52 3.30 8.91 -11.03
N VAL A 53 4.36 9.37 -10.37
CA VAL A 53 5.67 8.70 -10.41
C VAL A 53 5.70 7.51 -9.45
N GLN A 54 5.23 7.73 -8.21
CA GLN A 54 5.29 6.75 -7.11
C GLN A 54 4.38 7.15 -5.94
N ARG A 55 4.28 6.27 -4.94
CA ARG A 55 3.65 6.53 -3.62
C ARG A 55 2.13 6.72 -3.68
N MET A 56 1.48 5.72 -4.26
CA MET A 56 0.04 5.58 -4.32
C MET A 56 -0.41 4.36 -3.53
N PRO A 57 -0.36 4.37 -2.19
CA PRO A 57 0.36 5.23 -1.23
C PRO A 57 1.76 4.67 -0.79
N ARG A 58 2.54 5.44 -0.01
CA ARG A 58 3.71 4.94 0.74
C ARG A 58 3.47 4.91 2.25
N TRP A 59 3.83 3.80 2.86
CA TRP A 59 3.51 3.50 4.25
C TRP A 59 4.74 3.23 5.13
N ARG A 60 4.64 3.58 6.41
CA ARG A 60 5.51 3.06 7.47
C ARG A 60 4.71 2.75 8.72
N TRP A 61 5.00 1.60 9.33
CA TRP A 61 4.32 1.09 10.52
C TRP A 61 2.81 0.92 10.33
N GLY A 62 2.13 0.15 11.18
CA GLY A 62 0.67 0.10 11.19
C GLY A 62 0.02 -0.78 10.13
N PHE A 63 -1.30 -0.65 10.01
CA PHE A 63 -2.18 -1.46 9.17
C PHE A 63 -2.87 -0.60 8.09
N PHE A 64 -2.91 -1.15 6.88
CA PHE A 64 -3.42 -0.46 5.72
C PHE A 64 -4.32 -1.35 4.87
N HIS A 65 -5.48 -0.82 4.53
CA HIS A 65 -6.43 -1.45 3.64
C HIS A 65 -6.60 -0.59 2.38
N VAL A 66 -6.15 -1.08 1.24
CA VAL A 66 -6.28 -0.42 -0.06
C VAL A 66 -7.37 -1.15 -0.82
N VAL A 67 -8.54 -0.53 -1.02
CA VAL A 67 -9.72 -1.21 -1.55
C VAL A 67 -10.42 -0.48 -2.69
N ASN A 68 -10.71 -1.17 -3.79
CA ASN A 68 -11.48 -0.65 -4.92
C ASN A 68 -10.96 0.69 -5.48
N ASN A 69 -9.64 0.88 -5.52
CA ASN A 69 -9.00 2.01 -6.19
C ASN A 69 -8.72 1.69 -7.66
N ASP A 70 -8.61 2.74 -8.47
CA ASP A 70 -8.27 2.65 -9.88
C ASP A 70 -6.97 3.40 -10.16
N ASP A 71 -5.92 2.62 -10.41
CA ASP A 71 -4.56 3.09 -10.64
C ASP A 71 -4.22 3.05 -12.15
N ILE A 72 -4.00 4.25 -12.69
CA ILE A 72 -3.43 4.47 -14.02
C ILE A 72 -1.90 4.32 -13.96
N PRO A 73 -1.23 3.95 -15.08
CA PRO A 73 0.21 3.75 -15.16
C PRO A 73 1.09 4.60 -14.24
N TRP A 74 1.77 3.93 -13.30
CA TRP A 74 2.85 4.47 -12.48
C TRP A 74 4.21 4.32 -13.18
N LEU A 75 5.19 5.13 -12.77
CA LEU A 75 6.55 5.10 -13.34
C LEU A 75 7.57 4.33 -12.51
N VAL A 76 7.33 4.13 -11.20
CA VAL A 76 8.25 3.40 -10.32
C VAL A 76 7.55 2.30 -9.52
N TYR A 77 6.51 2.63 -8.75
CA TYR A 77 5.65 1.67 -8.04
C TYR A 77 4.31 2.32 -7.66
N ALA A 78 3.27 1.52 -7.48
CA ALA A 78 2.00 2.00 -6.93
C ALA A 78 2.07 2.02 -5.39
N ILE A 79 2.16 0.85 -4.77
CA ILE A 79 2.16 0.68 -3.32
C ILE A 79 3.59 0.49 -2.82
N GLY A 80 3.99 1.24 -1.80
CA GLY A 80 5.31 1.03 -1.19
C GLY A 80 5.34 1.18 0.31
N GLY A 81 6.42 0.70 0.93
CA GLY A 81 6.56 0.81 2.37
C GLY A 81 7.91 0.39 2.94
N SER A 82 8.12 0.75 4.20
CA SER A 82 9.30 0.42 5.02
C SER A 82 8.89 0.33 6.49
N GLN A 83 9.72 -0.22 7.38
CA GLN A 83 9.40 -0.39 8.82
C GLN A 83 8.16 -1.26 9.08
N HIS A 84 8.06 -2.38 8.38
CA HIS A 84 7.06 -3.43 8.57
C HIS A 84 5.57 -3.02 8.61
N PRO A 85 5.05 -2.31 7.59
CA PRO A 85 3.62 -2.08 7.49
C PRO A 85 2.90 -3.38 7.11
N THR A 86 1.67 -3.54 7.60
CA THR A 86 0.75 -4.59 7.12
C THR A 86 -0.19 -3.98 6.08
N ILE A 87 -0.22 -4.56 4.88
CA ILE A 87 -0.99 -4.05 3.74
C ILE A 87 -1.91 -5.15 3.22
N THR A 88 -3.19 -4.85 3.16
CA THR A 88 -4.18 -5.65 2.43
C THR A 88 -4.67 -4.84 1.24
N SER A 89 -4.43 -5.34 0.04
CA SER A 89 -4.90 -4.80 -1.23
C SER A 89 -6.08 -5.65 -1.70
N GLN A 90 -7.24 -5.03 -1.93
CA GLN A 90 -8.45 -5.75 -2.30
C GLN A 90 -9.24 -5.07 -3.42
N GLY A 91 -9.54 -5.79 -4.50
CA GLY A 91 -10.44 -5.32 -5.57
C GLY A 91 -9.96 -4.07 -6.32
N ASN A 92 -8.68 -3.71 -6.21
CA ASN A 92 -8.11 -2.56 -6.92
C ASN A 92 -7.86 -2.92 -8.39
N ARG A 93 -7.82 -1.92 -9.26
CA ARG A 93 -7.38 -2.07 -10.65
C ARG A 93 -6.03 -1.40 -10.83
N PHE A 94 -5.01 -2.20 -11.12
CA PHE A 94 -3.66 -1.73 -11.38
C PHE A 94 -3.30 -1.91 -12.85
N THR A 95 -3.03 -0.82 -13.56
CA THR A 95 -2.55 -0.86 -14.94
C THR A 95 -1.12 -0.38 -15.01
N ALA A 96 -0.16 -1.28 -15.24
CA ALA A 96 1.25 -0.90 -15.37
C ALA A 96 1.51 -0.04 -16.61
N ALA A 97 2.57 0.77 -16.59
CA ALA A 97 3.05 1.51 -17.76
C ALA A 97 3.58 0.55 -18.85
N ASP A 98 3.65 1.01 -20.10
CA ASP A 98 4.13 0.20 -21.23
C ASP A 98 5.64 -0.08 -21.17
N ASN A 99 6.39 0.65 -20.35
CA ASN A 99 7.80 0.36 -20.12
C ASN A 99 7.99 -0.98 -19.38
N THR A 100 9.13 -1.62 -19.59
CA THR A 100 9.45 -2.92 -18.95
C THR A 100 9.89 -2.78 -17.50
N GLU A 101 10.15 -1.56 -17.05
CA GLU A 101 10.81 -1.29 -15.76
C GLU A 101 9.84 -1.13 -14.58
N ALA A 102 8.55 -0.86 -14.84
CA ALA A 102 7.55 -0.59 -13.79
C ALA A 102 6.34 -1.53 -13.88
N LYS A 103 6.59 -2.83 -13.74
CA LYS A 103 5.53 -3.87 -13.73
C LYS A 103 5.11 -4.30 -12.32
N GLU A 104 5.99 -4.18 -11.35
CA GLU A 104 5.64 -4.52 -9.97
C GLU A 104 4.78 -3.41 -9.34
N VAL A 105 3.65 -3.78 -8.77
CA VAL A 105 2.76 -2.89 -8.02
C VAL A 105 3.44 -2.46 -6.71
N THR A 106 4.16 -3.38 -6.09
CA THR A 106 4.75 -3.27 -4.77
C THR A 106 6.22 -2.82 -4.83
N LYS A 107 6.63 -1.93 -3.92
CA LYS A 107 8.04 -1.66 -3.65
C LYS A 107 8.33 -1.52 -2.16
N ARG A 108 9.20 -2.37 -1.66
CA ARG A 108 9.65 -2.33 -0.27
C ARG A 108 11.00 -1.59 -0.23
N ASP A 109 10.97 -0.39 0.33
CA ASP A 109 12.07 0.58 0.22
C ASP A 109 13.13 0.33 1.31
N HIS A 110 14.40 0.32 0.92
CA HIS A 110 15.57 0.31 1.82
C HIS A 110 15.65 -0.81 2.88
N ALA A 111 14.93 -1.91 2.71
CA ALA A 111 14.98 -3.06 3.62
C ALA A 111 15.42 -4.32 2.84
N PRO A 112 16.53 -5.00 3.20
CA PRO A 112 16.83 -6.32 2.67
C PRO A 112 15.72 -7.31 3.00
N GLU A 113 15.56 -8.37 2.20
CA GLU A 113 14.49 -9.37 2.34
C GLU A 113 14.37 -9.95 3.77
N ARG A 114 15.51 -10.10 4.47
CA ARG A 114 15.57 -10.51 5.89
C ARG A 114 14.80 -9.58 6.84
N GLU A 115 14.68 -8.30 6.50
CA GLU A 115 13.93 -7.28 7.23
C GLU A 115 12.45 -7.25 6.80
N TRP A 116 12.02 -8.05 5.82
CA TRP A 116 10.60 -8.16 5.47
C TRP A 116 9.88 -9.27 6.23
N ASN A 117 10.61 -10.11 6.97
CA ASN A 117 10.08 -11.26 7.73
C ASN A 117 9.02 -10.91 8.80
N GLY A 118 8.70 -9.62 8.99
CA GLY A 118 7.62 -9.14 9.86
C GLY A 118 6.46 -8.43 9.13
N SER A 119 6.49 -8.33 7.80
CA SER A 119 5.53 -7.52 7.02
C SER A 119 4.57 -8.41 6.23
N THR A 120 3.26 -8.23 6.45
CA THR A 120 2.23 -8.97 5.70
C THR A 120 1.65 -8.09 4.60
N TRP A 121 1.90 -8.44 3.35
CA TRP A 121 1.43 -7.73 2.15
C TRP A 121 0.63 -8.72 1.31
N ARG A 122 -0.66 -8.48 1.16
CA ARG A 122 -1.58 -9.40 0.49
C ARG A 122 -2.40 -8.69 -0.58
N SER A 123 -2.70 -9.39 -1.66
CA SER A 123 -3.54 -8.98 -2.78
C SER A 123 -4.71 -9.95 -2.93
N GLU A 124 -5.94 -9.42 -2.92
CA GLU A 124 -7.16 -10.22 -3.01
C GLU A 124 -8.13 -9.63 -4.04
N GLY A 125 -8.35 -10.35 -5.14
CA GLY A 125 -9.29 -9.91 -6.17
C GLY A 125 -8.86 -8.65 -6.93
N ASP A 126 -7.58 -8.25 -6.83
CA ASP A 126 -7.03 -7.14 -7.61
C ASP A 126 -6.98 -7.50 -9.11
N LEU A 127 -7.37 -6.54 -9.95
CA LEU A 127 -7.27 -6.64 -11.40
C LEU A 127 -5.95 -6.05 -11.89
N LEU A 128 -5.02 -6.93 -12.24
CA LEU A 128 -3.69 -6.58 -12.75
C LEU A 128 -3.71 -6.54 -14.29
N ARG A 129 -3.32 -5.41 -14.89
CA ARG A 129 -3.31 -5.17 -16.35
C ARG A 129 -1.93 -4.78 -16.84
N ASN A 130 -1.70 -4.99 -18.14
CA ASN A 130 -0.47 -4.62 -18.84
C ASN A 130 0.81 -5.24 -18.23
N GLY A 131 0.72 -6.48 -17.77
CA GLY A 131 1.84 -7.20 -17.14
C GLY A 131 2.13 -6.78 -15.70
N ALA A 132 1.22 -6.03 -15.06
CA ALA A 132 1.34 -5.73 -13.64
C ALA A 132 1.35 -7.02 -12.80
N PHE A 133 2.15 -7.04 -11.73
CA PHE A 133 2.14 -8.12 -10.74
C PHE A 133 2.32 -7.58 -9.32
N PHE A 134 1.82 -8.33 -8.33
CA PHE A 134 1.92 -7.99 -6.91
C PHE A 134 2.75 -9.07 -6.21
N THR A 135 3.82 -8.67 -5.52
CA THR A 135 4.66 -9.61 -4.76
C THR A 135 4.18 -9.67 -3.31
N GLU A 136 3.42 -10.70 -2.99
CA GLU A 136 2.91 -10.91 -1.63
C GLU A 136 4.02 -11.27 -0.64
N SER A 137 3.77 -11.00 0.64
CA SER A 137 4.55 -11.54 1.75
C SER A 137 3.60 -11.90 2.89
N GLU A 138 3.81 -13.05 3.50
CA GLU A 138 3.10 -13.43 4.71
C GLU A 138 4.13 -13.77 5.77
N VAL A 139 3.99 -13.17 6.95
CA VAL A 139 4.55 -13.78 8.14
C VAL A 139 3.64 -14.96 8.42
N GLN A 140 4.17 -16.19 8.47
CA GLN A 140 3.43 -17.27 9.12
C GLN A 140 3.07 -16.76 10.50
N ALA A 141 1.80 -16.39 10.70
CA ALA A 141 1.28 -16.30 12.04
C ALA A 141 1.67 -17.63 12.67
N ILE A 142 2.35 -17.59 13.82
CA ILE A 142 2.31 -18.73 14.73
C ILE A 142 0.83 -18.81 15.09
N ILE A 143 0.08 -19.53 14.25
CA ILE A 143 -1.27 -19.94 14.52
C ILE A 143 -1.05 -20.85 15.71
N TRP A 144 -1.22 -20.30 16.91
CA TRP A 144 -1.65 -21.09 18.03
C TRP A 144 -2.90 -21.80 17.53
N GLN A 145 -2.72 -23.02 17.03
CA GLN A 145 -3.80 -23.96 16.85
C GLN A 145 -4.39 -24.13 18.24
N ARG A 146 -5.33 -23.25 18.61
CA ARG A 146 -6.39 -23.59 19.55
C ARG A 146 -7.21 -24.63 18.83
N LYS A 147 -6.67 -25.85 18.89
CA LYS A 147 -7.39 -27.10 18.76
C LYS A 147 -8.38 -27.09 19.92
N ILE A 148 -9.51 -26.43 19.73
CA ILE A 148 -10.68 -26.62 20.56
C ILE A 148 -11.13 -28.05 20.23
N ARG A 149 -10.80 -28.97 21.13
CA ARG A 149 -11.56 -30.19 21.35
C ARG A 149 -12.46 -29.95 22.56
#